data_AF-A0A947ADP2-F1
#
_entry.id   AF-A0A947ADP2-F1
#
_cell.length_a   1.000
_cell.length_b   1.000
_cell.length_c   1.000
_cell.angle_alpha   90.00
_cell.angle_beta   90.00
_cell.angle_gamma   90.00
#
_symmetry.space_group_name_H-M   'P 1'
#
loop_
_entity.id
_entity.type
_entity.pdbx_description
1 polymer ?
#
loop_
_entity_poly.entity_id
_entity_poly.type
_entity_poly.pdbx_seq_one_letter_code
_entity_poly.pdbx_strand_id
1 'polypeptide(L)'
;MDKTQSTGLNAKNRQGFALLITLSVLSVIIALTMVLLSYFEKVQEDASDTKALIQADIYYTNITNIFQGFKNKKTLFSILYTTAFPLRTPDGRFSLILHCEPLYKGVNINWLGLENNSKKAALYTVAQDLFEVLVQNYNIEDAGRLQEMIMEEVESNKKTVQREQSRLHQKNGIISYKQFAEIVSHYQFEVDDPNIGSIPWKKYFSFSPSADKIDGDYSSPELISYLFDIDLETVNEWASSMEKSSLESFVSDNGGEYAQRKSILAGETFLEAAECSVGYALAGDQYRFKFDYIQGEAKYFEFYRKE
;
A
#
# COMPACT_ATOMS: atom_id res chain seq x y z
N MET A 1 21.08 -85.92 -34.53
CA MET A 1 21.52 -85.79 -33.12
C MET A 1 22.67 -84.80 -33.14
N ASP A 2 22.44 -83.49 -33.06
CA ASP A 2 21.81 -82.69 -31.99
C ASP A 2 22.75 -82.41 -30.81
N LYS A 3 23.32 -81.19 -30.79
CA LYS A 3 23.42 -80.23 -29.67
C LYS A 3 24.61 -79.27 -29.85
N THR A 4 24.41 -78.23 -30.66
CA THR A 4 25.17 -76.98 -30.57
C THR A 4 24.31 -75.99 -29.79
N GLN A 5 24.51 -75.89 -28.47
CA GLN A 5 23.82 -74.88 -27.64
C GLN A 5 24.81 -73.89 -27.02
N SER A 6 24.85 -72.71 -27.64
CA SER A 6 24.64 -71.40 -27.00
C SER A 6 25.34 -71.12 -25.65
N THR A 7 26.62 -70.76 -25.69
CA THR A 7 27.31 -70.08 -24.57
C THR A 7 27.60 -68.59 -24.82
N GLY A 8 27.50 -68.09 -26.05
CA GLY A 8 27.79 -66.69 -26.40
C GLY A 8 26.63 -65.68 -26.21
N LEU A 9 25.37 -66.13 -26.24
CA LEU A 9 24.19 -65.25 -26.12
C LEU A 9 23.88 -64.82 -24.67
N ASN A 10 24.26 -65.64 -23.69
CA ASN A 10 24.01 -65.35 -22.27
C ASN A 10 24.90 -64.24 -21.70
N ALA A 11 26.11 -64.04 -22.22
CA ALA A 11 27.02 -62.98 -21.74
C ALA A 11 26.59 -61.59 -22.23
N LYS A 12 26.18 -61.47 -23.51
CA LYS A 12 25.70 -60.20 -24.10
C LYS A 12 24.36 -59.74 -23.51
N ASN A 13 23.41 -60.65 -23.27
CA ASN A 13 22.15 -60.31 -22.60
C ASN A 13 22.35 -59.88 -21.14
N ARG A 14 23.30 -60.48 -20.41
CA ARG A 14 23.64 -60.06 -19.04
C ARG A 14 24.29 -58.67 -19.00
N GLN A 15 25.12 -58.33 -19.98
CA GLN A 15 25.68 -56.97 -20.12
C GLN A 15 24.60 -55.93 -20.46
N GLY A 16 23.69 -56.23 -21.39
CA GLY A 16 22.57 -55.33 -21.71
C GLY A 16 21.62 -55.14 -20.52
N PHE A 17 21.34 -56.20 -19.76
CA PHE A 17 20.52 -56.13 -18.55
C PHE A 17 21.20 -55.33 -17.42
N ALA A 18 22.51 -55.52 -17.21
CA ALA A 18 23.28 -54.72 -16.27
C ALA A 18 23.35 -53.23 -16.69
N LEU A 19 23.44 -52.95 -17.99
CA LEU A 19 23.38 -51.59 -18.53
C LEU A 19 22.02 -50.93 -18.26
N LEU A 20 20.91 -51.63 -18.50
CA LEU A 20 19.57 -51.11 -18.22
C LEU A 20 19.33 -50.87 -16.72
N ILE A 21 19.83 -51.76 -15.85
CA ILE A 21 19.77 -51.56 -14.39
C ILE A 21 20.57 -50.33 -13.98
N THR A 22 21.81 -50.18 -14.46
CA THR A 22 22.65 -49.02 -14.12
C THR A 22 22.06 -47.71 -14.61
N LEU A 23 21.46 -47.69 -15.80
CA LEU A 23 20.80 -46.50 -16.37
C LEU A 23 19.52 -46.14 -15.63
N SER A 24 18.73 -47.14 -15.20
CA SER A 24 17.56 -46.94 -14.34
C SER A 24 17.95 -46.37 -12.97
N VAL A 25 18.97 -46.96 -12.32
CA VAL A 25 19.49 -46.47 -11.04
C VAL A 25 20.03 -45.05 -11.17
N LEU A 26 20.79 -44.75 -12.22
CA LEU A 26 21.30 -43.40 -12.49
C LEU A 26 20.15 -42.40 -12.67
N SER A 27 19.11 -42.78 -13.40
CA SER A 27 17.92 -41.93 -13.61
C SER A 27 17.22 -41.61 -12.30
N VAL A 28 17.08 -42.59 -11.40
CA VAL A 28 16.52 -42.39 -10.06
C VAL A 28 17.41 -41.46 -9.23
N ILE A 29 18.73 -41.64 -9.25
CA ILE A 29 19.67 -40.77 -8.53
C ILE A 29 19.59 -39.33 -9.05
N ILE A 30 19.54 -39.13 -10.37
CA ILE A 30 19.40 -37.81 -10.97
C ILE A 30 18.08 -37.15 -10.55
N ALA A 31 16.97 -37.89 -10.62
CA ALA A 31 15.66 -37.38 -10.21
C ALA A 31 15.64 -36.99 -8.72
N LEU A 32 16.20 -37.82 -7.85
CA LEU A 32 16.34 -37.51 -6.42
C LEU A 32 17.24 -36.30 -6.17
N THR A 33 18.32 -36.16 -6.94
CA THR A 33 19.23 -35.01 -6.85
C THR A 33 18.53 -33.72 -7.28
N MET A 34 17.72 -33.74 -8.34
CA MET A 34 16.91 -32.58 -8.75
C MET A 34 15.91 -32.17 -7.67
N VAL A 35 15.24 -33.12 -7.04
CA VAL A 35 14.32 -32.85 -5.93
C VAL A 35 15.07 -32.23 -4.73
N LEU A 36 16.23 -32.77 -4.37
CA LEU A 36 17.08 -32.20 -3.32
C LEU A 36 17.54 -30.77 -3.64
N LEU A 37 17.99 -30.51 -4.87
CA LEU A 37 18.39 -29.18 -5.30
C LEU A 37 17.24 -28.18 -5.21
N SER A 38 16.02 -28.59 -5.60
CA SER A 38 14.82 -27.75 -5.45
C SER A 38 14.53 -27.41 -3.98
N TYR A 39 14.69 -28.36 -3.06
CA TYR A 39 14.58 -28.07 -1.62
C TYR A 39 15.67 -27.12 -1.13
N PHE A 40 16.91 -27.27 -1.60
CA PHE A 40 18.00 -26.36 -1.24
C PHE A 40 17.75 -24.93 -1.75
N GLU A 41 17.27 -24.77 -2.98
CA GLU A 41 16.88 -23.48 -3.54
C GLU A 41 15.79 -22.82 -2.69
N LYS A 42 14.76 -23.59 -2.29
CA LYS A 42 13.69 -23.07 -1.45
C LYS A 42 14.20 -22.63 -0.07
N VAL A 43 15.07 -23.41 0.55
CA VAL A 43 15.69 -23.05 1.84
C VAL A 43 16.58 -21.81 1.70
N GLN A 44 17.32 -21.69 0.59
CA GLN A 44 18.16 -20.53 0.32
C GLN A 44 17.31 -19.26 0.13
N GLU A 45 16.21 -19.35 -0.61
CA GLU A 45 15.25 -18.26 -0.81
C GLU A 45 14.65 -17.81 0.53
N ASP A 46 14.09 -18.75 1.31
CA ASP A 46 13.46 -18.44 2.60
C ASP A 46 14.48 -17.85 3.60
N ALA A 47 15.73 -18.31 3.58
CA ALA A 47 16.81 -17.74 4.38
C ALA A 47 17.17 -16.32 3.93
N SER A 48 17.21 -16.06 2.62
CA SER A 48 17.47 -14.71 2.07
C SER A 48 16.36 -13.74 2.48
N ASP A 49 15.11 -14.16 2.35
CA ASP A 49 13.95 -13.33 2.69
C ASP A 49 13.84 -13.05 4.19
N THR A 50 14.21 -14.03 5.02
CA THR A 50 14.30 -13.84 6.47
C THR A 50 15.39 -12.83 6.81
N LYS A 51 16.56 -12.92 6.15
CA LYS A 51 17.66 -11.96 6.33
C LYS A 51 17.25 -10.56 5.89
N ALA A 52 16.51 -10.44 4.79
CA ALA A 52 15.95 -9.18 4.32
C ALA A 52 14.98 -8.60 5.36
N LEU A 53 14.03 -9.40 5.86
CA LEU A 53 13.09 -8.96 6.89
C LEU A 53 13.79 -8.44 8.16
N ILE A 54 14.83 -9.14 8.65
CA ILE A 54 15.64 -8.67 9.79
C ILE A 54 16.32 -7.34 9.46
N GLN A 55 16.86 -7.19 8.25
CA GLN A 55 17.50 -5.96 7.81
C GLN A 55 16.50 -4.80 7.71
N ALA A 56 15.27 -5.07 7.26
CA ALA A 56 14.19 -4.11 7.21
C ALA A 56 13.78 -3.64 8.62
N ASP A 57 13.71 -4.54 9.60
CA ASP A 57 13.41 -4.20 11.00
C ASP A 57 14.48 -3.27 11.62
N ILE A 58 15.75 -3.53 11.31
CA ILE A 58 16.87 -2.65 11.70
C ILE A 58 16.72 -1.27 11.05
N TYR A 59 16.40 -1.20 9.75
CA TYR A 59 16.19 0.07 9.06
C TYR A 59 14.99 0.83 9.59
N TYR A 60 13.87 0.15 9.79
CA TYR A 60 12.67 0.70 10.41
C TYR A 60 12.99 1.32 11.78
N THR A 61 13.66 0.59 12.67
CA THR A 61 14.07 1.11 13.98
C THR A 61 15.02 2.30 13.88
N ASN A 62 15.99 2.27 12.95
CA ASN A 62 16.93 3.38 12.78
C ASN A 62 16.26 4.64 12.22
N ILE A 63 15.41 4.51 11.21
CA ILE A 63 14.69 5.63 10.59
C ILE A 63 13.78 6.30 11.63
N THR A 64 13.05 5.51 12.41
CA THR A 64 12.13 6.01 13.43
C THR A 64 12.87 6.72 14.57
N ASN A 65 14.01 6.17 15.02
CA ASN A 65 14.89 6.85 15.97
C ASN A 65 15.42 8.19 15.43
N ILE A 66 15.79 8.24 14.14
CA ILE A 66 16.20 9.47 13.48
C ILE A 66 15.05 10.49 13.51
N PHE A 67 13.84 10.11 13.10
CA PHE A 67 12.67 11.00 13.09
C PHE A 67 12.37 11.55 14.49
N GLN A 68 12.47 10.72 15.53
CA GLN A 68 12.29 11.16 16.92
C GLN A 68 13.38 12.14 17.39
N GLY A 69 14.61 11.99 16.90
CA GLY A 69 15.75 12.86 17.25
C GLY A 69 15.73 14.25 16.60
N PHE A 70 14.96 14.46 15.54
CA PHE A 70 14.87 15.75 14.85
C PHE A 70 14.00 16.76 15.62
N LYS A 71 14.59 17.90 16.01
CA LYS A 71 13.86 18.98 16.70
C LYS A 71 12.80 19.65 15.83
N ASN A 72 13.12 19.91 14.55
CA ASN A 72 12.19 20.54 13.61
C ASN A 72 11.62 19.48 12.65
N LYS A 73 10.62 18.74 13.13
CA LYS A 73 9.96 17.68 12.34
C LYS A 73 9.25 18.23 11.10
N LYS A 74 8.63 19.42 11.18
CA LYS A 74 7.96 20.06 10.05
C LYS A 74 8.93 20.19 8.85
N THR A 75 10.12 20.75 9.07
CA THR A 75 11.12 20.89 8.00
C THR A 75 11.59 19.55 7.46
N LEU A 76 11.82 18.55 8.33
CA LEU A 76 12.22 17.21 7.89
C LEU A 76 11.16 16.60 6.97
N PHE A 77 9.91 16.57 7.39
CA PHE A 77 8.83 15.93 6.64
C PHE A 77 8.47 16.70 5.37
N SER A 78 8.53 18.05 5.36
CA SER A 78 8.36 18.83 4.12
C SER A 78 9.35 18.42 3.02
N ILE A 79 10.59 18.09 3.39
CA ILE A 79 11.59 17.58 2.44
C ILE A 79 11.25 16.15 2.01
N LEU A 80 10.92 15.27 2.97
CA LEU A 80 10.60 13.86 2.68
C LEU A 80 9.33 13.67 1.85
N TYR A 81 8.39 14.62 1.91
CA TYR A 81 7.15 14.61 1.13
C TYR A 81 7.34 15.00 -0.33
N THR A 82 8.41 15.76 -0.64
CA THR A 82 8.64 16.27 -2.00
C THR A 82 9.59 15.40 -2.79
N THR A 83 10.56 14.75 -2.14
CA THR A 83 11.60 13.99 -2.83
C THR A 83 11.95 12.70 -2.09
N ALA A 84 12.05 11.60 -2.83
CA ALA A 84 12.60 10.36 -2.33
C ALA A 84 14.08 10.57 -1.95
N PHE A 85 14.46 10.20 -0.73
CA PHE A 85 15.76 10.42 -0.15
C PHE A 85 16.67 9.18 -0.30
N PRO A 86 17.66 9.20 -1.21
CA PRO A 86 18.60 8.09 -1.36
C PRO A 86 19.68 8.14 -0.28
N LEU A 87 19.78 7.08 0.51
CA LEU A 87 20.87 6.84 1.44
C LEU A 87 21.81 5.79 0.86
N ARG A 88 23.04 6.18 0.53
CA ARG A 88 24.06 5.29 -0.03
C ARG A 88 25.38 5.42 0.72
N THR A 89 26.06 4.29 0.88
CA THR A 89 27.45 4.28 1.35
C THR A 89 28.41 4.57 0.19
N PRO A 90 29.55 5.23 0.43
CA PRO A 90 30.53 5.50 -0.63
C PRO A 90 31.08 4.23 -1.32
N ASP A 91 31.10 3.11 -0.59
CA ASP A 91 31.55 1.82 -1.10
C ASP A 91 30.45 1.00 -1.80
N GLY A 92 29.23 1.54 -1.92
CA GLY A 92 28.11 0.93 -2.62
C GLY A 92 27.51 -0.31 -1.95
N ARG A 93 27.97 -0.70 -0.75
CA ARG A 93 27.49 -1.90 -0.05
C ARG A 93 26.11 -1.72 0.56
N PHE A 94 25.70 -0.48 0.76
CA PHE A 94 24.40 -0.09 1.28
C PHE A 94 23.76 0.94 0.35
N SER A 95 22.54 0.64 -0.09
CA SER A 95 21.67 1.55 -0.83
C SER A 95 20.25 1.39 -0.31
N LEU A 96 19.67 2.50 0.13
CA LEU A 96 18.31 2.61 0.62
C LEU A 96 17.67 3.84 -0.03
N ILE A 97 16.39 3.76 -0.35
CA ILE A 97 15.59 4.88 -0.85
C ILE A 97 14.41 5.01 0.10
N LEU A 98 14.32 6.14 0.79
CA LEU A 98 13.22 6.48 1.69
C LEU A 98 12.30 7.48 0.98
N HIS A 99 11.03 7.17 0.86
CA HIS A 99 9.99 8.07 0.37
C HIS A 99 8.90 8.18 1.44
N CYS A 100 8.40 9.38 1.72
CA CYS A 100 7.27 9.54 2.64
C CYS A 100 6.19 10.40 1.98
N GLU A 101 4.94 10.15 2.36
CA GLU A 101 3.79 10.93 1.94
C GLU A 101 2.97 11.33 3.16
N PRO A 102 2.36 12.53 3.17
CA PRO A 102 1.49 12.94 4.26
C PRO A 102 0.28 12.01 4.32
N LEU A 103 0.01 11.47 5.51
CA LEU A 103 -1.07 10.50 5.71
C LEU A 103 -2.46 11.15 5.57
N TYR A 104 -2.57 12.44 5.90
CA TYR A 104 -3.84 13.18 5.97
C TYR A 104 -4.04 14.12 4.77
N LYS A 105 -3.46 13.82 3.61
CA LYS A 105 -3.57 14.64 2.39
C LYS A 105 -4.94 14.58 1.68
N GLY A 106 -5.87 13.80 2.20
CA GLY A 106 -7.17 13.53 1.59
C GLY A 106 -8.32 13.62 2.60
N VAL A 107 -9.55 13.69 2.11
CA VAL A 107 -10.75 13.56 2.97
C VAL A 107 -10.71 12.19 3.62
N ASN A 108 -10.82 12.09 4.94
CA ASN A 108 -10.77 10.78 5.58
C ASN A 108 -12.04 9.99 5.25
N ILE A 109 -11.91 8.81 4.65
CA ILE A 109 -13.06 7.97 4.28
C ILE A 109 -13.94 7.63 5.49
N ASN A 110 -13.34 7.55 6.69
CA ASN A 110 -14.07 7.27 7.93
C ASN A 110 -15.01 8.42 8.34
N TRP A 111 -14.95 9.58 7.70
CA TRP A 111 -15.89 10.67 7.96
C TRP A 111 -17.31 10.37 7.48
N LEU A 112 -17.49 9.42 6.55
CA LEU A 112 -18.81 8.94 6.14
C LEU A 112 -19.61 8.33 7.31
N GLY A 113 -18.93 7.76 8.32
CA GLY A 113 -19.57 7.22 9.52
C GLY A 113 -19.94 8.25 10.59
N LEU A 114 -19.78 9.55 10.32
CA LEU A 114 -19.97 10.61 11.31
C LEU A 114 -21.34 11.30 11.24
N GLU A 115 -22.29 10.78 10.46
CA GLU A 115 -23.64 11.33 10.26
C GLU A 115 -24.32 11.74 11.59
N ASN A 116 -24.20 10.90 12.62
CA ASN A 116 -24.86 11.12 13.92
C ASN A 116 -24.09 12.04 14.88
N ASN A 117 -22.95 12.61 14.46
CA ASN A 117 -22.12 13.48 15.29
C ASN A 117 -22.26 14.95 14.88
N SER A 118 -23.14 15.68 15.56
CA SER A 118 -23.42 17.10 15.27
C SER A 118 -22.18 18.01 15.33
N LYS A 119 -21.17 17.67 16.13
CA LYS A 119 -19.91 18.43 16.21
C LYS A 119 -18.99 18.18 15.00
N LYS A 120 -19.21 17.11 14.26
CA LYS A 120 -18.42 16.71 13.09
C LYS A 120 -19.24 16.74 11.79
N ALA A 121 -20.39 17.42 11.79
CA ALA A 121 -21.27 17.53 10.63
C ALA A 121 -20.52 18.04 9.38
N ALA A 122 -19.65 19.04 9.52
CA ALA A 122 -18.86 19.55 8.39
C ALA A 122 -17.93 18.49 7.75
N LEU A 123 -17.35 17.59 8.56
CA LEU A 123 -16.51 16.50 8.07
C LEU A 123 -17.33 15.46 7.31
N TYR A 124 -18.49 15.10 7.86
CA TYR A 124 -19.44 14.18 7.22
C TYR A 124 -19.93 14.74 5.87
N THR A 125 -20.41 15.99 5.85
CA THR A 125 -20.93 16.63 4.63
C THR A 125 -19.87 16.64 3.53
N VAL A 126 -18.62 17.04 3.83
CA VAL A 126 -17.55 17.05 2.81
C VAL A 126 -17.25 15.65 2.28
N ALA A 127 -17.25 14.63 3.14
CA ALA A 127 -17.02 13.26 2.70
C ALA A 127 -18.16 12.69 1.86
N GLN A 128 -19.40 12.98 2.26
CA GLN A 128 -20.61 12.54 1.55
C GLN A 128 -20.72 13.22 0.19
N ASP A 129 -20.58 14.55 0.15
CA ASP A 129 -20.63 15.33 -1.10
C ASP A 129 -19.53 14.86 -2.08
N LEU A 130 -18.31 14.60 -1.58
CA LEU A 130 -17.20 14.12 -2.40
C LEU A 130 -17.49 12.71 -2.95
N PHE A 131 -18.00 11.82 -2.10
CA PHE A 131 -18.40 10.48 -2.53
C PHE A 131 -19.46 10.55 -3.62
N GLU A 132 -20.51 11.36 -3.44
CA GLU A 132 -21.59 11.56 -4.41
C GLU A 132 -21.09 12.11 -5.74
N VAL A 133 -20.22 13.11 -5.72
CA VAL A 133 -19.61 13.66 -6.94
C VAL A 133 -18.78 12.60 -7.67
N LEU A 134 -18.02 11.78 -6.96
CA LEU A 134 -17.21 10.74 -7.58
C LEU A 134 -18.07 9.63 -8.19
N VAL A 135 -19.08 9.13 -7.47
CA VAL A 135 -19.96 8.08 -8.02
C VAL A 135 -20.75 8.57 -9.22
N GLN A 136 -21.14 9.84 -9.24
CA GLN A 136 -21.81 10.45 -10.39
C GLN A 136 -20.86 10.66 -11.57
N ASN A 137 -19.69 11.27 -11.35
CA ASN A 137 -18.73 11.57 -12.42
C ASN A 137 -18.20 10.32 -13.12
N TYR A 138 -18.09 9.21 -12.38
CA TYR A 138 -17.62 7.93 -12.91
C TYR A 138 -18.76 6.96 -13.26
N ASN A 139 -20.02 7.39 -13.15
CA ASN A 139 -21.20 6.61 -13.51
C ASN A 139 -21.19 5.21 -12.88
N ILE A 140 -21.11 5.16 -11.55
CA ILE A 140 -21.14 3.93 -10.75
C ILE A 140 -22.56 3.36 -10.75
N GLU A 141 -22.66 2.07 -11.03
CA GLU A 141 -23.94 1.39 -11.32
C GLU A 141 -24.88 1.35 -10.10
N ASP A 142 -24.34 0.99 -8.93
CA ASP A 142 -25.08 0.95 -7.67
C ASP A 142 -24.28 1.66 -6.56
N ALA A 143 -24.34 3.00 -6.55
CA ALA A 143 -23.66 3.82 -5.54
C ALA A 143 -24.15 3.53 -4.12
N GLY A 144 -25.42 3.15 -3.95
CA GLY A 144 -26.02 2.83 -2.65
C GLY A 144 -25.40 1.58 -2.04
N ARG A 145 -25.20 0.54 -2.84
CA ARG A 145 -24.53 -0.69 -2.40
C ARG A 145 -23.07 -0.47 -2.05
N LEU A 146 -22.34 0.34 -2.82
CA LEU A 146 -20.96 0.71 -2.48
C LEU A 146 -20.89 1.45 -1.15
N GLN A 147 -21.78 2.43 -0.95
CA GLN A 147 -21.84 3.20 0.28
C GLN A 147 -22.16 2.29 1.48
N GLU A 148 -23.11 1.36 1.33
CA GLU A 148 -23.42 0.36 2.36
C GLU A 148 -22.18 -0.45 2.75
N MET A 149 -21.42 -0.99 1.79
CA MET A 149 -20.21 -1.77 2.07
C MET A 149 -19.13 -0.95 2.79
N ILE A 150 -18.96 0.33 2.43
CA ILE A 150 -18.03 1.23 3.12
C ILE A 150 -18.51 1.47 4.56
N MET A 151 -19.80 1.76 4.72
CA MET A 151 -20.41 2.05 6.03
C MET A 151 -20.36 0.84 6.98
N GLU A 152 -20.47 -0.38 6.46
CA GLU A 152 -20.27 -1.61 7.24
C GLU A 152 -18.88 -1.69 7.89
N GLU A 153 -17.85 -1.09 7.29
CA GLU A 153 -16.48 -1.06 7.80
C GLU A 153 -16.21 0.15 8.70
N VAL A 154 -16.84 1.30 8.40
CA VAL A 154 -16.66 2.55 9.15
C VAL A 154 -17.45 2.55 10.46
N GLU A 155 -18.69 2.02 10.48
CA GLU A 155 -19.53 2.03 11.67
C GLU A 155 -19.29 0.80 12.57
N SER A 156 -18.55 0.98 13.67
CA SER A 156 -18.32 -0.08 14.66
C SER A 156 -19.58 -0.58 15.40
N ASN A 157 -20.77 0.03 15.20
CA ASN A 157 -21.92 -0.10 16.12
C ASN A 157 -23.27 -0.48 15.49
N LYS A 158 -23.41 -0.67 14.18
CA LYS A 158 -24.69 -1.12 13.62
C LYS A 158 -24.77 -2.65 13.54
N LYS A 159 -25.81 -3.20 14.17
CA LYS A 159 -26.22 -4.63 14.18
C LYS A 159 -26.74 -5.14 12.83
N THR A 160 -26.35 -4.53 11.72
CA THR A 160 -26.94 -4.84 10.42
C THR A 160 -26.03 -5.78 9.65
N VAL A 161 -26.65 -6.87 9.17
CA VAL A 161 -26.11 -7.99 8.39
C VAL A 161 -25.46 -9.12 9.20
N GLN A 162 -26.22 -10.21 9.32
CA GLN A 162 -25.74 -11.54 9.71
C GLN A 162 -24.69 -12.04 8.70
N ARG A 163 -23.41 -11.73 8.91
CA ARG A 163 -22.31 -12.54 8.35
C ARG A 163 -21.67 -13.34 9.47
N GLU A 164 -21.86 -14.65 9.43
CA GLU A 164 -21.29 -15.65 10.37
C GLU A 164 -19.75 -15.68 10.41
N GLN A 165 -19.05 -14.82 9.67
CA GLN A 165 -17.58 -14.77 9.62
C GLN A 165 -16.92 -13.81 10.61
N SER A 166 -17.69 -12.96 11.31
CA SER A 166 -17.12 -11.90 12.17
C SER A 166 -16.83 -12.36 13.60
N ARG A 167 -15.98 -13.38 13.78
CA ARG A 167 -15.58 -13.84 15.13
C ARG A 167 -14.29 -13.22 15.70
N LEU A 168 -13.59 -12.33 14.97
CA LEU A 168 -12.28 -11.83 15.42
C LEU A 168 -11.85 -10.41 14.99
N HIS A 169 -12.71 -9.59 14.36
CA HIS A 169 -12.32 -8.22 13.96
C HIS A 169 -13.15 -7.18 14.71
N GLN A 170 -12.51 -6.48 15.65
CA GLN A 170 -12.98 -5.17 16.08
C GLN A 170 -12.88 -4.25 14.86
N LYS A 171 -14.02 -3.90 14.25
CA LYS A 171 -14.07 -2.95 13.13
C LYS A 171 -13.70 -1.57 13.66
N ASN A 172 -12.49 -1.11 13.38
CA ASN A 172 -11.93 0.17 13.84
C ASN A 172 -11.90 1.22 12.72
N GLY A 173 -12.88 1.16 11.81
CA GLY A 173 -12.86 1.93 10.57
C GLY A 173 -11.91 1.35 9.52
N ILE A 174 -11.81 2.06 8.41
CA ILE A 174 -10.90 1.76 7.31
C ILE A 174 -9.54 2.41 7.63
N ILE A 175 -8.55 1.58 7.93
CA ILE A 175 -7.24 2.05 8.44
C ILE A 175 -6.15 2.07 7.37
N SER A 176 -6.40 1.51 6.19
CA SER A 176 -5.43 1.51 5.08
C SER A 176 -6.14 1.50 3.73
N TYR A 177 -5.43 1.95 2.70
CA TYR A 177 -5.93 1.86 1.33
C TYR A 177 -6.17 0.41 0.89
N LYS A 178 -5.36 -0.54 1.38
CA LYS A 178 -5.50 -1.95 1.01
C LYS A 178 -6.86 -2.50 1.47
N GLN A 179 -7.25 -2.22 2.71
CA GLN A 179 -8.58 -2.57 3.21
C GLN A 179 -9.69 -1.95 2.36
N PHE A 180 -9.56 -0.67 1.98
CA PHE A 180 -10.53 -0.02 1.10
C PHE A 180 -10.59 -0.65 -0.30
N ALA A 181 -9.43 -0.97 -0.89
CA ALA A 181 -9.35 -1.58 -2.21
C ALA A 181 -9.98 -2.98 -2.22
N GLU A 182 -9.92 -3.73 -1.12
CA GLU A 182 -10.63 -5.00 -0.97
C GLU A 182 -12.16 -4.81 -0.96
N ILE A 183 -12.67 -3.76 -0.32
CA ILE A 183 -14.10 -3.39 -0.36
C ILE A 183 -14.52 -3.06 -1.80
N VAL A 184 -13.76 -2.19 -2.47
CA VAL A 184 -14.01 -1.80 -3.86
C VAL A 184 -13.96 -3.00 -4.81
N SER A 185 -12.99 -3.91 -4.62
CA SER A 185 -12.88 -5.13 -5.43
C SER A 185 -14.05 -6.09 -5.20
N HIS A 186 -14.55 -6.20 -3.97
CA HIS A 186 -15.73 -7.01 -3.66
C HIS A 186 -16.97 -6.40 -4.32
N TYR A 187 -17.16 -5.08 -4.18
CA TYR A 187 -18.23 -4.36 -4.85
C TYR A 187 -18.21 -4.58 -6.36
N GLN A 188 -17.04 -4.40 -6.99
CA GLN A 188 -16.86 -4.60 -8.43
C GLN A 188 -17.34 -5.98 -8.88
N PHE A 189 -17.00 -7.03 -8.12
CA PHE A 189 -17.40 -8.39 -8.44
C PHE A 189 -18.91 -8.64 -8.18
N GLU A 190 -19.47 -8.02 -7.14
CA GLU A 190 -20.87 -8.22 -6.76
C GLU A 190 -21.83 -7.55 -7.76
N VAL A 191 -21.49 -6.35 -8.23
CA VAL A 191 -22.36 -5.51 -9.08
C VAL A 191 -21.96 -5.59 -10.57
N ASP A 192 -20.81 -6.18 -10.89
CA ASP A 192 -20.22 -6.20 -12.24
C ASP A 192 -20.00 -4.78 -12.82
N ASP A 193 -19.55 -3.85 -11.96
CA ASP A 193 -19.30 -2.45 -12.32
C ASP A 193 -17.85 -2.28 -12.86
N PRO A 194 -17.64 -2.04 -14.17
CA PRO A 194 -16.31 -1.87 -14.72
C PRO A 194 -15.68 -0.51 -14.38
N ASN A 195 -16.48 0.49 -14.01
CA ASN A 195 -16.05 1.87 -13.83
C ASN A 195 -15.45 2.12 -12.44
N ILE A 196 -15.84 1.35 -11.42
CA ILE A 196 -15.38 1.55 -10.03
C ILE A 196 -13.85 1.53 -9.88
N GLY A 197 -13.16 0.71 -10.68
CA GLY A 197 -11.70 0.61 -10.68
C GLY A 197 -10.99 1.82 -11.31
N SER A 198 -11.71 2.67 -12.03
CA SER A 198 -11.16 3.85 -12.71
C SER A 198 -11.08 5.09 -11.82
N ILE A 199 -11.78 5.09 -10.67
CA ILE A 199 -11.74 6.19 -9.71
C ILE A 199 -10.37 6.21 -9.03
N PRO A 200 -9.61 7.34 -9.08
CA PRO A 200 -8.33 7.44 -8.43
C PRO A 200 -8.50 7.80 -6.95
N TRP A 201 -9.10 6.88 -6.17
CA TRP A 201 -9.51 7.08 -4.79
C TRP A 201 -8.46 7.75 -3.88
N LYS A 202 -7.18 7.38 -4.01
CA LYS A 202 -6.08 7.96 -3.24
C LYS A 202 -5.82 9.46 -3.47
N LYS A 203 -6.32 10.01 -4.58
CA LYS A 203 -6.22 11.44 -4.85
C LYS A 203 -7.22 12.23 -4.00
N TYR A 204 -8.36 11.62 -3.69
CA TYR A 204 -9.48 12.28 -2.99
C TYR A 204 -9.53 11.93 -1.50
N PHE A 205 -9.33 10.65 -1.17
CA PHE A 205 -9.48 10.13 0.18
C PHE A 205 -8.15 9.78 0.86
N SER A 206 -8.13 9.96 2.18
CA SER A 206 -7.14 9.40 3.09
C SER A 206 -7.75 8.24 3.88
N PHE A 207 -6.88 7.32 4.33
CA PHE A 207 -7.27 6.08 5.00
C PHE A 207 -6.56 6.03 6.35
N SER A 208 -7.19 6.60 7.37
CA SER A 208 -6.64 6.63 8.72
C SER A 208 -7.76 6.57 9.76
N PRO A 209 -7.57 5.86 10.88
CA PRO A 209 -8.60 5.74 11.92
C PRO A 209 -8.97 7.06 12.61
N SER A 210 -8.08 8.07 12.60
CA SER A 210 -8.21 9.22 13.52
C SER A 210 -8.00 10.60 12.91
N ALA A 211 -7.83 10.73 11.59
CA ALA A 211 -7.66 12.04 10.97
C ALA A 211 -8.92 12.90 11.15
N ASP A 212 -8.77 14.10 11.72
CA ASP A 212 -9.81 15.10 11.95
C ASP A 212 -9.64 16.35 11.08
N LYS A 213 -8.54 16.43 10.33
CA LYS A 213 -8.19 17.51 9.41
C LYS A 213 -7.50 16.98 8.15
N ILE A 214 -7.55 17.77 7.09
CA ILE A 214 -6.84 17.55 5.83
C ILE A 214 -5.59 18.42 5.82
N ASP A 215 -4.46 17.82 5.47
CA ASP A 215 -3.21 18.53 5.16
C ASP A 215 -3.27 19.08 3.72
N GLY A 216 -3.97 20.19 3.56
CA GLY A 216 -4.28 20.80 2.26
C GLY A 216 -3.05 21.18 1.43
N ASP A 217 -1.93 21.53 2.06
CA ASP A 217 -0.73 21.97 1.34
C ASP A 217 -0.10 20.83 0.50
N TYR A 218 -0.36 19.58 0.89
CA TYR A 218 0.11 18.37 0.21
C TYR A 218 -1.02 17.50 -0.38
N SER A 219 -2.25 18.03 -0.40
CA SER A 219 -3.37 17.38 -1.10
C SER A 219 -3.14 17.32 -2.61
N SER A 220 -3.83 16.39 -3.26
CA SER A 220 -3.82 16.30 -4.72
C SER A 220 -4.46 17.54 -5.36
N PRO A 221 -4.05 17.91 -6.58
CA PRO A 221 -4.74 18.94 -7.36
C PRO A 221 -6.24 18.69 -7.52
N GLU A 222 -6.64 17.44 -7.69
CA GLU A 222 -8.04 17.05 -7.86
C GLU A 222 -8.88 17.33 -6.61
N LEU A 223 -8.33 17.05 -5.43
CA LEU A 223 -9.02 17.36 -4.18
C LEU A 223 -9.10 18.86 -3.94
N ILE A 224 -8.02 19.60 -4.22
CA ILE A 224 -8.02 21.06 -4.06
C ILE A 224 -9.01 21.72 -5.02
N SER A 225 -9.04 21.29 -6.29
CA SER A 225 -10.03 21.71 -7.28
C SER A 225 -11.46 21.49 -6.78
N TYR A 226 -11.75 20.29 -6.27
CA TYR A 226 -13.05 19.96 -5.67
C TYR A 226 -13.40 20.82 -4.45
N LEU A 227 -12.47 20.98 -3.50
CA LEU A 227 -12.75 21.64 -2.22
C LEU A 227 -13.10 23.12 -2.35
N PHE A 228 -12.50 23.78 -3.35
CA PHE A 228 -12.58 25.23 -3.54
C PHE A 228 -13.27 25.65 -4.85
N ASP A 229 -13.76 24.72 -5.65
CA ASP A 229 -14.40 24.97 -6.94
C ASP A 229 -13.51 25.81 -7.89
N ILE A 230 -12.23 25.46 -7.92
CA ILE A 230 -11.22 26.04 -8.82
C ILE A 230 -10.95 25.04 -9.93
N ASP A 231 -10.78 25.51 -11.17
CA ASP A 231 -10.52 24.62 -12.29
C ASP A 231 -9.21 23.82 -12.10
N LEU A 232 -9.24 22.56 -12.51
CA LEU A 232 -8.14 21.62 -12.27
C LEU A 232 -6.84 22.05 -12.98
N GLU A 233 -6.91 22.77 -14.09
CA GLU A 233 -5.73 23.23 -14.83
C GLU A 233 -4.96 24.27 -14.02
N THR A 234 -5.65 25.28 -13.49
CA THR A 234 -5.10 26.31 -12.60
C THR A 234 -4.49 25.70 -11.33
N VAL A 235 -5.15 24.70 -10.73
CA VAL A 235 -4.59 24.00 -9.56
C VAL A 235 -3.34 23.21 -9.91
N ASN A 236 -3.29 22.56 -11.08
CA ASN A 236 -2.10 21.83 -11.54
C ASN A 236 -0.91 22.75 -11.79
N GLU A 237 -1.13 23.93 -12.36
CA GLU A 237 -0.10 24.95 -12.54
C GLU A 237 0.49 25.38 -11.20
N TRP A 238 -0.37 25.68 -10.21
CA TRP A 238 0.06 26.02 -8.86
C TRP A 238 0.82 24.88 -8.16
N ALA A 239 0.30 23.64 -8.24
CA ALA A 239 0.91 22.48 -7.62
C ALA A 239 2.29 22.13 -8.22
N SER A 240 2.51 22.47 -9.49
CA SER A 240 3.77 22.21 -10.21
C SER A 240 4.78 23.36 -10.10
N SER A 241 4.40 24.50 -9.51
CA SER A 241 5.28 25.67 -9.36
C SER A 241 6.40 25.41 -8.35
N MET A 242 7.63 25.80 -8.71
CA MET A 242 8.77 25.76 -7.79
C MET A 242 8.66 26.80 -6.66
N GLU A 243 7.95 27.91 -6.90
CA GLU A 243 7.68 28.98 -5.94
C GLU A 243 6.19 28.98 -5.57
N LYS A 244 5.71 27.85 -5.06
CA LYS A 244 4.33 27.65 -4.64
C LYS A 244 3.97 28.59 -3.48
N SER A 245 2.97 29.46 -3.68
CA SER A 245 2.35 30.24 -2.60
C SER A 245 1.58 29.33 -1.64
N SER A 246 1.25 29.83 -0.45
CA SER A 246 0.41 29.05 0.48
C SER A 246 -0.95 28.72 -0.15
N LEU A 247 -1.58 27.62 0.28
CA LEU A 247 -2.91 27.25 -0.20
C LEU A 247 -3.94 28.38 0.06
N GLU A 248 -3.86 29.05 1.20
CA GLU A 248 -4.77 30.17 1.53
C GLU A 248 -4.63 31.33 0.55
N SER A 249 -3.41 31.72 0.19
CA SER A 249 -3.16 32.77 -0.80
C SER A 249 -3.65 32.35 -2.18
N PHE A 250 -3.29 31.15 -2.63
CA PHE A 250 -3.71 30.62 -3.93
C PHE A 250 -5.24 30.58 -4.08
N VAL A 251 -5.95 30.07 -3.07
CA VAL A 251 -7.42 30.00 -3.08
C VAL A 251 -8.03 31.40 -3.15
N SER A 252 -7.50 32.34 -2.38
CA SER A 252 -7.99 33.73 -2.35
C SER A 252 -7.76 34.45 -3.68
N ASP A 253 -6.60 34.24 -4.31
CA ASP A 253 -6.23 34.88 -5.59
C ASP A 253 -7.05 34.36 -6.78
N ASN A 254 -7.60 33.14 -6.67
CA ASN A 254 -8.41 32.49 -7.71
C ASN A 254 -9.93 32.51 -7.39
N GLY A 255 -10.37 33.38 -6.49
CA GLY A 255 -11.79 33.61 -6.20
C GLY A 255 -12.47 32.54 -5.34
N GLY A 256 -11.73 31.58 -4.79
CA GLY A 256 -12.24 30.57 -3.88
C GLY A 256 -12.38 31.08 -2.45
N GLU A 257 -13.25 30.45 -1.66
CA GLU A 257 -13.50 30.84 -0.26
C GLU A 257 -12.77 29.91 0.74
N TYR A 258 -11.50 30.20 1.02
CA TYR A 258 -10.69 29.42 1.99
C TYR A 258 -11.37 29.30 3.37
N ALA A 259 -12.06 30.37 3.80
CA ALA A 259 -12.75 30.45 5.08
C ALA A 259 -13.84 29.37 5.25
N GLN A 260 -14.52 28.96 4.18
CA GLN A 260 -15.58 27.94 4.24
C GLN A 260 -15.03 26.56 4.61
N ARG A 261 -13.80 26.26 4.20
CA ARG A 261 -13.14 24.96 4.45
C ARG A 261 -12.11 25.01 5.59
N LYS A 262 -11.86 26.18 6.18
CA LYS A 262 -10.84 26.37 7.24
C LYS A 262 -11.01 25.42 8.44
N SER A 263 -12.24 25.04 8.77
CA SER A 263 -12.53 24.14 9.90
C SER A 263 -12.06 22.70 9.69
N ILE A 264 -11.96 22.25 8.43
CA ILE A 264 -11.55 20.88 8.06
C ILE A 264 -10.08 20.81 7.65
N LEU A 265 -9.41 21.95 7.48
CA LEU A 265 -8.01 22.04 7.05
C LEU A 265 -7.06 22.18 8.24
N ALA A 266 -5.86 21.62 8.09
CA ALA A 266 -4.75 21.80 9.02
C ALA A 266 -4.31 23.28 9.13
N GLY A 267 -4.42 24.02 8.02
CA GLY A 267 -3.79 25.32 7.87
C GLY A 267 -2.28 25.19 8.05
N GLU A 268 -1.67 26.08 8.82
CA GLU A 268 -0.23 26.06 9.09
C GLU A 268 0.21 24.95 10.07
N THR A 269 -0.74 24.24 10.68
CA THR A 269 -0.51 23.20 11.69
C THR A 269 0.12 21.99 11.03
N PHE A 270 1.32 21.62 11.45
CA PHE A 270 1.95 20.39 10.99
C PHE A 270 1.24 19.17 11.60
N LEU A 271 0.59 18.37 10.75
CA LEU A 271 0.04 17.08 11.15
C LEU A 271 1.16 16.06 11.06
N GLU A 272 1.77 15.75 12.21
CA GLU A 272 2.88 14.78 12.32
C GLU A 272 2.41 13.36 12.02
N ALA A 273 2.08 13.08 10.75
CA ALA A 273 1.52 11.83 10.27
C ALA A 273 1.95 11.58 8.81
N ALA A 274 2.70 10.50 8.57
CA ALA A 274 3.26 10.15 7.26
C ALA A 274 3.19 8.64 7.01
N GLU A 275 2.85 8.23 5.79
CA GLU A 275 3.14 6.88 5.28
C GLU A 275 4.54 6.93 4.66
N CYS A 276 5.47 6.11 5.14
CA CYS A 276 6.81 6.01 4.59
C CYS A 276 7.03 4.66 3.93
N SER A 277 7.65 4.67 2.74
CA SER A 277 8.08 3.50 2.00
C SER A 277 9.59 3.50 1.85
N VAL A 278 10.20 2.33 2.09
CA VAL A 278 11.64 2.15 2.07
C VAL A 278 11.99 1.02 1.12
N GLY A 279 12.70 1.34 0.04
CA GLY A 279 13.30 0.37 -0.86
C GLY A 279 14.78 0.16 -0.53
N TYR A 280 15.26 -1.07 -0.55
CA TYR A 280 16.68 -1.38 -0.32
C TYR A 280 17.13 -2.65 -1.05
N ALA A 281 18.43 -2.73 -1.33
CA ALA A 281 19.03 -3.87 -2.00
C ALA A 281 19.75 -4.79 -1.01
N LEU A 282 19.58 -6.11 -1.15
CA LEU A 282 20.32 -7.09 -0.37
C LEU A 282 20.65 -8.31 -1.25
N ALA A 283 21.94 -8.63 -1.36
CA ALA A 283 22.44 -9.79 -2.12
C ALA A 283 22.01 -9.86 -3.60
N GLY A 284 21.71 -8.71 -4.21
CA GLY A 284 21.29 -8.61 -5.62
C GLY A 284 19.76 -8.51 -5.80
N ASP A 285 18.98 -8.82 -4.77
CA ASP A 285 17.52 -8.67 -4.77
C ASP A 285 17.11 -7.28 -4.24
N GLN A 286 15.95 -6.80 -4.70
CA GLN A 286 15.30 -5.57 -4.21
C GLN A 286 14.18 -5.93 -3.25
N TYR A 287 14.14 -5.22 -2.13
CA TYR A 287 13.13 -5.39 -1.09
C TYR A 287 12.50 -4.05 -0.76
N ARG A 288 11.25 -4.08 -0.31
CA ARG A 288 10.53 -2.88 0.13
C ARG A 288 9.81 -3.14 1.44
N PHE A 289 9.73 -2.13 2.29
CA PHE A 289 8.76 -2.11 3.37
C PHE A 289 8.05 -0.78 3.45
N LYS A 290 6.94 -0.76 4.17
CA LYS A 290 6.16 0.43 4.49
C LYS A 290 5.86 0.49 5.98
N PHE A 291 5.62 1.69 6.48
CA PHE A 291 5.14 1.93 7.83
C PHE A 291 4.52 3.32 7.92
N ASP A 292 3.64 3.52 8.89
CA ASP A 292 3.09 4.82 9.22
C ASP A 292 3.86 5.41 10.41
N TYR A 293 4.26 6.68 10.29
CA TYR A 293 4.78 7.47 11.40
C TYR A 293 3.70 8.45 11.85
N ILE A 294 3.18 8.30 13.06
CA ILE A 294 2.09 9.10 13.62
C ILE A 294 2.51 9.59 15.01
N GLN A 295 2.67 10.90 15.17
CA GLN A 295 2.89 11.57 16.46
C GLN A 295 4.04 10.96 17.29
N GLY A 296 5.17 10.67 16.64
CA GLY A 296 6.34 10.10 17.31
C GLY A 296 6.38 8.57 17.37
N GLU A 297 5.28 7.90 17.05
CA GLU A 297 5.19 6.45 17.01
C GLU A 297 5.20 5.95 15.58
N ALA A 298 5.83 4.80 15.35
CA ALA A 298 5.76 4.11 14.08
C ALA A 298 4.89 2.86 14.22
N LYS A 299 3.99 2.65 13.25
CA LYS A 299 2.94 1.62 13.25
C LYS A 299 2.83 0.98 11.88
N TYR A 300 2.12 -0.15 11.84
CA TYR A 300 1.71 -0.82 10.60
C TYR A 300 2.90 -1.16 9.67
N PHE A 301 3.95 -1.77 10.23
CA PHE A 301 5.07 -2.25 9.43
C PHE A 301 4.59 -3.36 8.47
N GLU A 302 4.81 -3.15 7.18
CA GLU A 302 4.47 -4.09 6.11
C GLU A 302 5.69 -4.38 5.25
N PHE A 303 6.10 -5.64 5.19
CA PHE A 303 7.23 -6.08 4.39
C PHE A 303 6.77 -6.67 3.06
N TYR A 304 7.40 -6.25 1.97
CA TYR A 304 7.14 -6.69 0.61
C TYR A 304 8.38 -7.39 0.07
N ARG A 305 8.21 -8.66 -0.27
CA ARG A 305 9.26 -9.52 -0.81
C ARG A 305 9.37 -9.27 -2.33
N LYS A 306 10.60 -9.10 -2.82
CA LYS A 306 11.06 -9.28 -4.21
C LYS A 306 10.15 -8.67 -5.30
N GLU A 307 10.47 -7.46 -5.74
CA GLU A 307 9.97 -6.90 -7.03
C GLU A 307 10.82 -7.36 -8.22
#